data_AF-A0A952RXG0-F1
#
_entry.id   AF-A0A952RXG0-F1
#
_cell.length_a   1.000
_cell.length_b   1.000
_cell.length_c   1.000
_cell.angle_alpha   90.00
_cell.angle_beta   90.00
_cell.angle_gamma   90.00
#
_symmetry.space_group_name_H-M   'P 1'
#
loop_
_entity.id
_entity.type
_entity.pdbx_description
1 polymer ?
#
loop_
_entity_poly.entity_id
_entity_poly.type
_entity_poly.pdbx_seq_one_letter_code
_entity_poly.pdbx_strand_id
1 'polypeptide(L)'
;MKFIKVILTLLAIMFGVMAVFWLLGIVWSLFGYAFWLGVVAALGYGGYKLFKKLENKALASGSGFPEIEDRDYTLSWEEYNRKYLKK
;
A
#
# COMPACT_ATOMS: atom_id res chain seq x y z
N MET A 1 -8.17 6.93 59.87
CA MET A 1 -8.03 5.65 59.10
C MET A 1 -9.01 5.53 57.93
N LYS A 2 -10.32 5.76 58.11
CA LYS A 2 -11.30 5.70 56.98
C LYS A 2 -11.06 6.77 55.92
N PHE A 3 -10.75 8.01 56.32
CA PHE A 3 -10.47 9.13 55.41
C PHE A 3 -9.27 8.88 54.48
N ILE A 4 -8.16 8.36 55.03
CA ILE A 4 -6.96 7.99 54.26
C ILE A 4 -7.29 6.91 53.22
N LYS A 5 -8.08 5.89 53.60
CA LYS A 5 -8.51 4.84 52.66
C LYS A 5 -9.32 5.41 51.49
N VAL A 6 -10.22 6.37 51.76
CA VAL A 6 -11.02 7.03 50.71
C VAL A 6 -10.11 7.77 49.71
N ILE A 7 -9.12 8.52 50.20
CA ILE A 7 -8.16 9.22 49.33
C ILE A 7 -7.36 8.24 48.50
N LEU A 8 -6.91 7.13 49.10
CA LEU A 8 -6.12 6.12 48.41
C LEU A 8 -6.93 5.43 47.30
N THR A 9 -8.21 5.14 47.55
CA THR A 9 -9.13 4.59 46.54
C THR A 9 -9.34 5.58 45.39
N LEU A 10 -9.54 6.87 45.67
CA LEU A 10 -9.70 7.89 44.63
C LEU A 10 -8.45 8.02 43.76
N LEU A 11 -7.26 8.00 44.37
CA LEU A 11 -5.99 8.00 43.65
C LEU A 11 -5.85 6.75 42.76
N ALA A 12 -6.17 5.56 43.29
CA ALA A 12 -6.10 4.33 42.51
C ALA A 12 -7.03 4.37 41.29
N ILE A 13 -8.25 4.88 41.45
CA ILE A 13 -9.20 5.07 40.34
C ILE A 13 -8.62 6.04 39.31
N MET A 14 -8.08 7.18 39.76
CA MET A 14 -7.49 8.18 38.87
C MET A 14 -6.33 7.62 38.06
N PHE A 15 -5.40 6.89 38.70
CA PHE A 15 -4.30 6.22 37.99
C PHE A 15 -4.81 5.12 37.04
N GLY A 16 -5.84 4.37 37.44
CA GLY A 16 -6.48 3.37 36.57
C GLY A 16 -7.04 4.01 35.30
N VAL A 17 -7.78 5.11 35.43
CA VAL A 17 -8.33 5.86 34.29
C VAL A 17 -7.22 6.41 33.40
N MET A 18 -6.15 6.98 33.99
CA MET A 18 -4.99 7.44 33.23
C MET A 18 -4.33 6.32 32.43
N ALA A 19 -4.16 5.13 33.03
CA ALA A 19 -3.58 3.97 32.35
C ALA A 19 -4.45 3.51 31.18
N VAL A 20 -5.78 3.51 31.34
CA VAL A 20 -6.71 3.19 30.25
C VAL A 20 -6.59 4.19 29.11
N PHE A 21 -6.58 5.50 29.39
CA PHE A 21 -6.40 6.51 28.35
C PHE A 21 -5.04 6.41 27.65
N TRP A 22 -3.99 6.08 28.39
CA TRP A 22 -2.67 5.85 27.81
C TRP A 22 -2.68 4.66 26.81
N LEU A 23 -3.29 3.53 27.19
CA LEU A 23 -3.44 2.37 26.30
C LEU A 23 -4.29 2.70 25.07
N LEU A 24 -5.42 3.38 25.24
CA LEU A 24 -6.25 3.84 24.13
C LEU A 24 -5.49 4.79 23.21
N GLY A 25 -4.66 5.68 23.76
CA GLY A 25 -3.79 6.58 23.00
C GLY A 25 -2.79 5.82 22.13
N ILE A 26 -2.20 4.74 22.65
CA ILE A 26 -1.31 3.87 21.86
C ILE A 26 -2.07 3.24 20.70
N VAL A 27 -3.22 2.62 20.97
CA VAL A 27 -4.04 1.98 19.94
C VAL A 27 -4.44 2.98 18.86
N TRP A 28 -4.86 4.18 19.26
CA TRP A 28 -5.21 5.25 18.33
C TRP A 28 -4.02 5.69 17.48
N SER A 29 -2.82 5.82 18.07
CA SER A 29 -1.61 6.19 17.34
C SER A 29 -1.24 5.13 16.29
N LEU A 30 -1.39 3.85 16.60
CA LEU A 30 -1.14 2.75 15.66
C LEU A 30 -2.07 2.82 14.45
N PHE A 31 -3.37 3.07 14.67
CA PHE A 31 -4.31 3.27 13.57
C PHE A 31 -3.95 4.49 12.72
N GLY A 32 -3.49 5.58 13.35
CA GLY A 32 -3.00 6.76 12.64
C GLY A 32 -1.81 6.46 11.73
N TYR A 33 -0.80 5.75 12.23
CA TYR A 33 0.35 5.32 11.42
C TYR A 33 -0.07 4.36 10.30
N ALA A 34 -0.91 3.38 10.60
CA ALA A 34 -1.41 2.44 9.59
C ALA A 34 -2.20 3.15 8.49
N PHE A 35 -3.01 4.15 8.85
CA PHE A 35 -3.74 4.98 7.89
C PHE A 35 -2.78 5.72 6.96
N TRP A 36 -1.77 6.41 7.51
CA TRP A 36 -0.79 7.14 6.69
C TRP A 36 0.04 6.23 5.79
N LEU A 37 0.46 5.06 6.29
CA LEU A 37 1.12 4.05 5.47
C LEU A 37 0.21 3.59 4.32
N GLY A 38 -1.08 3.37 4.60
CA GLY A 38 -2.08 3.05 3.59
C GLY A 38 -2.24 4.15 2.55
N VAL A 39 -2.28 5.41 2.96
CA VAL A 39 -2.36 6.57 2.05
C VAL A 39 -1.12 6.63 1.15
N VAL A 40 0.08 6.52 1.71
CA VAL A 40 1.33 6.54 0.94
C VAL A 40 1.38 5.37 -0.04
N ALA A 41 1.00 4.16 0.39
CA ALA A 41 0.94 2.99 -0.48
C ALA A 41 -0.08 3.17 -1.60
N ALA A 42 -1.26 3.70 -1.31
CA ALA A 42 -2.31 3.95 -2.30
C ALA A 42 -1.88 5.01 -3.32
N LEU A 43 -1.25 6.10 -2.87
CA LEU A 43 -0.73 7.14 -3.74
C LEU A 43 0.44 6.62 -4.60
N GLY A 44 1.38 5.88 -4.00
CA GLY A 44 2.52 5.31 -4.71
C GLY A 44 2.07 4.29 -5.77
N TYR A 45 1.28 3.29 -5.38
CA TYR A 45 0.78 2.28 -6.31
C TYR A 45 -0.19 2.85 -7.35
N GLY A 46 -1.13 3.70 -6.91
CA GLY A 46 -2.08 4.37 -7.78
C GLY A 46 -1.37 5.26 -8.81
N GLY A 47 -0.42 6.07 -8.36
CA GLY A 47 0.43 6.91 -9.20
C GLY A 47 1.23 6.10 -10.20
N TYR A 48 1.92 5.04 -9.75
CA TYR A 48 2.65 4.13 -10.64
C TYR A 48 1.75 3.50 -11.71
N LYS A 49 0.57 3.01 -11.32
CA LYS A 49 -0.37 2.36 -12.25
C LYS A 49 -0.93 3.35 -13.27
N LEU A 50 -1.27 4.57 -12.84
CA LEU A 50 -1.72 5.64 -13.74
C LEU A 50 -0.61 6.07 -14.69
N PHE A 51 0.60 6.24 -14.18
CA PHE A 51 1.77 6.59 -14.99
C PHE A 51 2.04 5.53 -16.06
N LYS A 52 2.12 4.25 -15.69
CA LYS A 52 2.31 3.15 -16.65
C LYS A 52 1.19 3.06 -17.69
N LYS A 53 -0.05 3.35 -17.29
CA LYS A 53 -1.19 3.39 -18.22
C LYS A 53 -1.09 4.56 -19.21
N LEU A 54 -0.60 5.71 -18.76
CA LEU A 54 -0.36 6.88 -19.61
C LEU A 54 0.84 6.66 -20.53
N GLU A 55 1.93 6.12 -20.01
CA GLU A 55 3.11 5.71 -20.75
C GLU A 55 2.73 4.72 -21.86
N ASN A 56 2.02 3.63 -21.54
CA ASN A 56 1.55 2.68 -22.54
C ASN A 56 0.63 3.34 -23.58
N LYS A 57 -0.25 4.27 -23.20
CA LYS A 57 -1.10 4.99 -24.16
C LYS A 57 -0.31 5.95 -25.05
N ALA A 58 0.70 6.62 -24.50
CA ALA A 58 1.55 7.55 -25.24
C ALA A 58 2.50 6.78 -26.17
N LEU A 59 3.14 5.71 -25.68
CA LEU A 59 4.07 4.87 -26.43
C LEU A 59 3.37 3.95 -27.44
N ALA A 60 2.14 3.49 -27.18
CA ALA A 60 1.35 2.76 -28.18
C ALA A 60 0.95 3.61 -29.39
N SER A 61 1.04 4.95 -29.29
CA SER A 61 0.89 5.83 -30.47
C SER A 61 2.15 5.87 -31.35
N GLY A 62 3.26 5.26 -30.92
CA GLY A 62 4.56 5.29 -31.61
C GLY A 62 5.27 3.94 -31.82
N SER A 63 4.84 2.83 -31.22
CA SER A 63 5.50 1.53 -31.41
C SER A 63 4.89 0.74 -32.56
N GLY A 64 5.38 1.00 -33.77
CA GLY A 64 5.23 0.14 -34.94
C GLY A 64 5.99 -1.20 -34.84
N PHE A 65 5.98 -1.83 -33.66
CA PHE A 65 6.50 -3.17 -33.43
C PHE A 65 5.50 -3.90 -32.54
N PRO A 66 4.94 -5.04 -32.97
CA PRO A 66 4.06 -5.81 -32.10
C PRO A 66 4.92 -6.31 -30.94
N GLU A 67 4.51 -5.98 -29.71
CA GLU A 67 5.11 -6.54 -28.50
C GLU A 67 5.24 -8.05 -28.70
N ILE A 68 6.48 -8.55 -28.62
CA ILE A 68 6.74 -9.98 -28.49
C ILE A 68 6.02 -10.37 -27.21
N GLU A 69 4.91 -11.10 -27.33
CA GLU A 69 4.15 -11.50 -26.15
C GLU A 69 5.06 -12.38 -25.27
N ASP A 70 4.90 -12.36 -23.94
CA ASP A 70 5.69 -13.21 -23.03
C ASP A 70 5.59 -14.73 -23.33
N ARG A 71 4.70 -15.11 -24.26
CA ARG A 71 4.53 -16.48 -24.79
C ARG A 71 5.43 -16.80 -25.97
N ASP A 72 6.01 -15.79 -26.62
CA ASP A 72 6.75 -15.91 -27.87
C ASP A 72 8.23 -16.24 -27.68
N TYR A 73 8.73 -16.27 -26.43
CA TYR A 73 10.07 -16.77 -26.11
C TYR A 73 10.25 -18.27 -26.37
N THR A 74 9.14 -18.99 -26.57
CA THR A 74 9.12 -20.42 -26.89
C THR A 74 9.03 -20.69 -28.39
N LEU A 75 8.88 -19.66 -29.22
CA LEU A 75 8.79 -19.83 -30.66
C LEU A 75 10.13 -20.28 -31.23
N SER A 76 10.07 -21.25 -32.13
CA SER A 76 11.20 -21.57 -32.99
C SER A 76 11.51 -20.41 -33.94
N TRP A 77 12.75 -20.34 -34.43
CA TRP A 77 13.19 -19.30 -35.35
C TRP A 77 12.31 -19.20 -36.61
N GLU A 78 11.79 -20.32 -37.10
CA GLU A 78 10.87 -20.33 -38.25
C GLU A 78 9.50 -19.71 -37.93
N GLU A 79 8.95 -19.97 -36.75
CA GLU A 79 7.67 -19.42 -36.32
C GLU A 79 7.77 -17.92 -36.03
N TYR A 80 8.87 -17.48 -35.43
CA TYR A 80 9.15 -16.06 -35.23
C TYR A 80 9.27 -15.31 -36.56
N ASN A 81 10.04 -15.85 -37.52
CA ASN A 81 10.22 -15.27 -38.83
C ASN A 81 8.90 -15.15 -39.60
N ARG A 82 8.03 -16.17 -39.52
CA ARG A 82 6.69 -16.13 -40.12
C ARG A 82 5.78 -15.09 -39.48
N LYS A 83 5.81 -14.96 -38.15
CA LYS A 83 4.90 -14.11 -37.38
C LYS A 83 5.27 -12.62 -37.47
N TYR A 84 6.56 -12.30 -37.54
CA TYR A 84 7.06 -10.92 -37.40
C TYR A 84 7.83 -10.37 -38.61
N LEU A 85 8.49 -11.21 -39.41
CA LEU A 85 9.47 -10.75 -40.40
C LEU A 85 9.04 -10.97 -41.85
N LYS A 86 8.15 -11.93 -42.12
CA LYS A 86 7.50 -12.08 -43.44
C LYS A 86 6.08 -11.52 -43.42
N LYS A 87 5.87 -10.43 -44.17
CA LYS A 87 4.55 -10.01 -44.63
C LYS A 87 4.10 -10.86 -45.80
#